data_AF-A0A0D6KUF5-F1
#
_entry.id   AF-A0A0D6KUF5-F1
#
_cell.length_a   1.000
_cell.length_b   1.000
_cell.length_c   1.000
_cell.angle_alpha   90.00
_cell.angle_beta   90.00
_cell.angle_gamma   90.00
#
_symmetry.space_group_name_H-M   'P 1'
#
loop_
_entity.id
_entity.type
_entity.pdbx_description
1 polymer ?
#
loop_
_entity_poly.entity_id
_entity_poly.type
_entity_poly.pdbx_seq_one_letter_code
_entity_poly.pdbx_strand_id
1 'polypeptide(L)' 'MSSYQEVLNQAQSLTPEEQIRLIEDLSRLIRQQMIVKSQPKRSIIELRGLGKEIWNGIDAQEYVNEERDSWNRY' A
#
# COMPACT_ATOMS: atom_id res chain seq x y z
N MET A 1 -11.60 34.93 2.27
CA MET A 1 -10.83 34.57 1.05
C MET A 1 -9.50 35.30 1.21
N SER A 2 -8.35 34.69 1.46
CA SER A 2 -7.82 33.49 0.83
C SER A 2 -6.55 33.09 1.60
N SER A 3 -6.64 32.25 2.64
CA SER A 3 -5.43 31.86 3.40
C SER A 3 -4.39 31.18 2.50
N TYR A 4 -4.85 30.56 1.41
CA TYR A 4 -4.00 30.04 0.35
C TYR A 4 -3.19 31.13 -0.36
N GLN A 5 -3.83 32.25 -0.72
CA GLN A 5 -3.16 33.35 -1.41
C GLN A 5 -2.12 34.04 -0.51
N GLU A 6 -2.43 34.18 0.78
CA GLU A 6 -1.50 34.74 1.77
C GLU A 6 -0.25 33.86 1.93
N VAL A 7 -0.43 32.55 2.06
CA VAL A 7 0.68 31.58 2.13
C VAL A 7 1.47 31.55 0.83
N LEU A 8 0.80 31.63 -0.32
CA LEU A 8 1.46 31.67 -1.62
C LEU A 8 2.32 32.93 -1.78
N ASN A 9 1.83 34.09 -1.34
CA ASN A 9 2.60 35.33 -1.37
C ASN A 9 3.82 35.25 -0.43
N GLN A 10 3.68 34.65 0.75
CA GLN A 10 4.80 34.43 1.66
C GLN A 10 5.83 33.48 1.06
N ALA A 11 5.39 32.38 0.44
CA ALA A 11 6.29 31.43 -0.23
C ALA A 11 7.06 32.09 -1.39
N GLN A 12 6.42 32.99 -2.14
CA GLN A 12 7.08 33.75 -3.22
C GLN A 12 8.12 34.76 -2.72
N SER A 13 8.01 35.22 -1.47
CA SER A 13 8.98 36.16 -0.88
C SER A 13 10.29 35.49 -0.39
N LEU A 14 10.32 34.16 -0.33
CA LEU A 14 11.49 33.36 0.04
C LEU A 14 12.54 33.33 -1.08
N THR A 15 13.80 33.05 -0.73
CA THR A 15 14.84 32.83 -1.75
C THR A 15 14.57 31.53 -2.54
N PRO A 16 15.15 31.37 -3.75
CA PRO A 16 15.00 30.14 -4.52
C PRO A 16 15.37 28.87 -3.74
N GLU A 17 16.40 28.92 -2.90
CA GLU A 17 16.86 27.80 -2.07
C GLU A 17 15.83 27.45 -0.98
N GLU A 18 15.23 28.46 -0.35
CA GLU A 18 14.19 28.29 0.66
C GLU A 18 12.89 27.78 0.05
N GLN A 19 12.54 28.23 -1.17
CA GLN A 19 11.39 27.70 -1.91
C GLN A 19 11.57 26.21 -2.22
N ILE A 20 12.76 25.80 -2.65
CA ILE A 20 13.07 24.38 -2.92
C ILE A 20 12.95 23.55 -1.64
N ARG A 21 13.49 24.03 -0.51
CA ARG A 21 13.34 23.36 0.80
C ARG A 21 11.87 23.24 1.22
N LEU A 22 11.09 24.31 1.05
CA LEU A 22 9.67 24.31 1.38
C LEU A 22 8.90 23.28 0.53
N ILE A 23 9.21 23.17 -0.76
CA ILE A 23 8.62 22.15 -1.65
C ILE A 23 8.96 20.74 -1.16
N GLU A 24 10.21 20.48 -0.77
CA GLU A 24 10.64 19.18 -0.26
C GLU A 24 9.88 18.79 1.02
N ASP A 25 9.78 19.73 1.96
CA ASP A 25 9.09 19.53 3.23
C ASP A 25 7.58 19.30 3.04
N LEU A 26 6.91 20.13 2.23
CA LEU A 26 5.51 19.95 1.90
C LEU A 26 5.25 18.62 1.19
N SER A 27 6.12 18.25 0.24
CA SER A 27 6.01 16.98 -0.47
C SER A 27 6.15 15.79 0.48
N ARG A 28 7.06 15.87 1.46
CA ARG A 28 7.25 14.84 2.49
C ARG A 28 6.02 14.72 3.39
N LEU A 29 5.46 15.84 3.84
CA LEU A 29 4.24 15.87 4.66
C LEU A 29 3.04 15.26 3.94
N ILE A 30 2.82 15.64 2.67
CA ILE A 30 1.74 15.09 1.85
C ILE A 30 1.91 13.58 1.69
N ARG A 31 3.11 13.09 1.38
CA ARG A 31 3.39 11.65 1.28
C ARG A 31 3.09 10.91 2.59
N GLN A 32 3.50 11.46 3.74
CA GLN A 32 3.21 10.86 5.05
C GLN A 32 1.70 10.81 5.33
N GLN A 33 0.99 11.89 5.06
CA GLN A 33 -0.47 11.96 5.22
C GLN A 33 -1.20 10.96 4.30
N MET A 34 -0.68 10.77 3.08
CA MET A 34 -1.20 9.79 2.12
C MET A 34 -0.87 8.36 2.52
N ILE A 35 0.29 8.07 3.13
CA ILE A 35 0.62 6.74 3.66
C ILE A 35 -0.32 6.36 4.80
N VAL A 36 -0.72 7.31 5.65
CA VAL A 36 -1.69 7.07 6.74
C VAL A 36 -3.11 6.84 6.19
N LYS A 37 -3.46 7.42 5.03
CA LYS A 37 -4.74 7.16 4.33
C LYS A 37 -4.70 5.97 3.35
N SER A 38 -3.52 5.55 2.93
CA SER A 38 -3.36 4.37 2.09
C SER A 38 -3.67 3.16 2.95
N GLN A 39 -4.48 2.27 2.38
CA GLN A 39 -5.23 1.19 3.04
C GLN A 39 -4.52 0.52 4.21
N PRO A 40 -5.26 0.05 5.23
CA PRO A 40 -4.67 -0.69 6.36
C PRO A 40 -3.74 -1.78 5.82
N LYS A 41 -2.57 -1.95 6.44
CA LYS A 41 -1.63 -3.02 6.10
C LYS A 41 -2.40 -4.34 6.12
N ARG A 42 -2.75 -4.84 4.93
CA ARG A 42 -3.54 -6.05 4.79
C ARG A 42 -2.73 -7.22 5.30
N SER A 43 -3.32 -7.96 6.21
CA SER A 43 -2.69 -9.16 6.75
C SER A 43 -3.07 -10.35 5.88
N ILE A 44 -2.11 -11.22 5.57
CA ILE A 44 -2.40 -12.50 4.90
C ILE A 44 -3.41 -13.36 5.70
N ILE A 45 -3.53 -13.10 7.02
CA ILE A 45 -4.49 -13.75 7.90
C ILE A 45 -5.95 -13.42 7.53
N GLU A 46 -6.20 -12.30 6.84
CA GLU A 46 -7.53 -11.94 6.32
C GLU A 46 -8.07 -12.98 5.33
N LEU A 47 -7.18 -13.78 4.70
CA LEU A 47 -7.57 -14.85 3.80
C LEU A 47 -7.87 -16.18 4.53
N ARG A 48 -7.65 -16.26 5.84
CA ARG A 48 -7.86 -17.49 6.61
C ARG A 48 -9.32 -17.93 6.51
N GLY A 49 -9.52 -19.18 6.06
CA GLY A 49 -10.84 -19.78 5.97
C GLY A 49 -11.58 -19.45 4.66
N LEU A 50 -11.08 -18.53 3.84
CA LEU A 50 -11.56 -18.36 2.48
C LEU A 50 -11.22 -19.63 1.69
N GLY A 51 -12.25 -20.35 1.27
CA GLY A 51 -12.12 -21.63 0.56
C GLY A 51 -12.32 -22.88 1.41
N LYS A 52 -12.58 -22.79 2.72
CA LYS A 52 -12.85 -23.98 3.56
C LYS A 52 -13.93 -24.90 2.98
N GLU A 53 -14.99 -24.31 2.42
CA GLU A 53 -16.10 -25.07 1.82
C GLU A 53 -15.69 -25.74 0.50
N ILE A 54 -14.76 -25.15 -0.25
CA ILE A 54 -14.23 -25.71 -1.50
C ILE A 54 -13.37 -26.94 -1.21
N TRP A 55 -12.61 -26.90 -0.11
CA TRP A 55 -11.76 -28.01 0.34
C TRP A 55 -12.51 -29.05 1.17
N ASN A 56 -13.82 -28.92 1.34
CA ASN A 56 -14.60 -29.85 2.15
C ASN A 56 -14.69 -31.23 1.46
N GLY A 57 -14.26 -32.28 2.16
CA GLY A 57 -14.25 -33.65 1.65
C GLY A 57 -13.08 -33.97 0.71
N ILE A 58 -12.17 -33.03 0.47
CA ILE A 58 -10.91 -33.29 -0.24
C ILE A 58 -9.86 -33.73 0.79
N ASP A 59 -9.23 -34.88 0.57
CA ASP A 59 -8.08 -35.28 1.37
C ASP A 59 -6.86 -34.44 0.97
N ALA A 60 -6.32 -33.71 1.96
CA ALA A 60 -5.22 -32.78 1.72
C ALA A 60 -3.94 -33.49 1.27
N GLN A 61 -3.70 -34.71 1.73
CA GLN A 61 -2.49 -35.46 1.41
C GLN A 61 -2.58 -36.06 0.00
N GLU A 62 -3.74 -36.59 -0.38
CA GLU A 62 -4.03 -37.09 -1.73
C GLU A 62 -3.87 -35.98 -2.76
N TYR A 63 -4.51 -34.83 -2.55
CA TYR A 63 -4.41 -33.68 -3.47
C TYR A 63 -2.96 -33.22 -3.69
N VAL A 64 -2.17 -33.11 -2.61
CA VAL A 64 -0.76 -32.69 -2.71
C VAL A 64 0.09 -33.73 -3.45
N ASN A 65 -0.22 -35.02 -3.31
CA ASN A 65 0.49 -36.08 -4.02
C ASN A 65 0.19 -36.01 -5.53
N GLU A 66 -1.08 -35.83 -5.92
CA GLU A 66 -1.46 -35.66 -7.34
C GLU A 66 -0.77 -34.46 -7.99
N GLU A 67 -0.73 -33.32 -7.30
CA GLU A 67 -0.03 -32.12 -7.76
C GLU A 67 1.48 -32.39 -7.96
N ARG A 68 2.15 -33.03 -7.00
CA ARG A 68 3.58 -33.38 -7.11
C ARG A 68 3.85 -34.34 -8.27
N ASP A 69 2.99 -35.34 -8.43
CA ASP A 69 3.10 -36.31 -9.51
C ASP A 69 2.84 -35.67 -10.88
N SER A 70 2.06 -34.59 -10.94
CA SER A 70 1.87 -33.82 -12.18
C SER A 70 3.10 -32.99 -12.57
N TRP A 71 3.90 -32.54 -11.59
CA TRP A 71 5.12 -31.75 -11.84
C TRP A 71 6.32 -32.64 -12.17
N ASN A 72 6.35 -33.86 -11.65
CA ASN A 72 7.38 -34.87 -11.95
C ASN A 72 7.17 -35.56 -13.32
N ARG A 73 6.10 -35.21 -14.06
CA ARG A 73 5.76 -35.79 -15.37
C ARG A 73 6.44 -35.09 -16.55
N TYR A 74 7.32 -34.12 -16.30
CA TYR A 74 8.16 -33.43 -17.28
C TYR A 74 9.64 -33.51 -16.88
#